data_AF-A0AAU0VGT4-F1
#
_entry.id   AF-A0AAU0VGT4-F1
#
_cell.length_a   1.000
_cell.length_b   1.000
_cell.length_c   1.000
_cell.angle_alpha   90.00
_cell.angle_beta   90.00
_cell.angle_gamma   90.00
#
_symmetry.space_group_name_H-M   'P 1'
#
loop_
_entity.id
_entity.type
_entity.pdbx_description
1 polymer ?
#
loop_
_entity_poly.entity_id
_entity_poly.type
_entity_poly.pdbx_seq_one_letter_code
_entity_poly.pdbx_strand_id
1 'polypeptide(L)'
;MPFLVTGLVSIAAFAPDAGESPGQISQEKPPAAFENLAPDSDGYLWIKQDEFHESFAQDLSAEEALVMAVTQKAPLASTFGDNVTAPAWRAKPSWYLISTSDRMIHPDSERRMAERMNPRKIIELDAGHASLASQPGPVADLIEEAAGTAA
;
A
#
# COMPACT_ATOMS: atom_id res chain seq x y z
N MET A 1 7.20 7.76 -27.49
CA MET A 1 6.70 8.68 -26.45
C MET A 1 5.98 7.84 -25.39
N PRO A 2 6.35 7.85 -24.10
CA PRO A 2 7.65 8.18 -23.54
C PRO A 2 8.14 7.11 -22.52
N PHE A 3 9.46 6.93 -22.40
CA PHE A 3 10.09 6.11 -21.35
C PHE A 3 10.13 6.86 -20.01
N LEU A 4 9.02 7.46 -19.54
CA LEU A 4 9.04 8.29 -18.31
C LEU A 4 9.22 7.47 -17.03
N VAL A 5 8.87 6.18 -17.05
CA VAL A 5 8.99 5.29 -15.88
C VAL A 5 10.03 4.22 -16.19
N THR A 6 11.10 4.21 -15.40
CA THR A 6 12.19 3.22 -15.47
C THR A 6 11.95 2.02 -14.57
N GLY A 7 11.29 2.20 -13.42
CA GLY A 7 10.95 1.13 -12.48
C GLY A 7 9.79 1.47 -11.55
N LEU A 8 9.31 0.47 -10.81
CA LEU A 8 8.20 0.60 -9.85
C LEU A 8 8.63 0.15 -8.46
N VAL A 9 8.33 0.95 -7.44
CA VAL A 9 8.55 0.57 -6.04
C VAL A 9 7.20 0.60 -5.32
N SER A 10 6.75 -0.57 -4.87
CA SER A 10 5.52 -0.72 -4.09
C SER A 10 5.86 -0.79 -2.60
N ILE A 11 5.25 0.07 -1.79
CA ILE A 11 5.47 0.15 -0.34
C ILE A 11 4.13 -0.08 0.36
N ALA A 12 3.97 -1.19 1.09
CA ALA A 12 2.73 -1.53 1.80
C ALA A 12 1.47 -1.37 0.91
N ALA A 13 1.53 -1.86 -0.33
CA ALA A 13 0.64 -1.41 -1.40
C ALA A 13 -0.10 -2.55 -2.12
N PHE A 14 -1.33 -2.29 -2.56
CA PHE A 14 -1.96 -3.17 -3.53
C PHE A 14 -1.15 -3.21 -4.85
N ALA A 15 -0.94 -4.41 -5.38
CA ALA A 15 -0.42 -4.63 -6.72
C ALA A 15 -1.24 -5.69 -7.49
N PRO A 16 -2.50 -5.36 -7.84
CA PRO A 16 -3.40 -6.31 -8.50
C PRO A 16 -2.88 -6.75 -9.88
N ASP A 17 -3.31 -7.92 -10.33
CA ASP A 17 -3.16 -8.39 -11.71
C ASP A 17 -4.26 -7.88 -12.63
N ALA A 18 -4.08 -8.13 -13.93
CA ALA A 18 -5.16 -8.00 -14.90
C ALA A 18 -6.38 -8.84 -14.45
N GLY A 19 -7.51 -8.16 -14.25
CA GLY A 19 -8.77 -8.75 -13.79
C GLY A 19 -8.98 -8.74 -12.28
N GLU A 20 -8.00 -8.31 -11.48
CA GLU A 20 -8.13 -8.14 -10.03
C GLU A 20 -8.41 -6.67 -9.67
N SER A 21 -9.14 -6.45 -8.57
CA SER A 21 -9.36 -5.15 -7.95
C SER A 21 -8.95 -5.16 -6.47
N PRO A 22 -8.60 -4.00 -5.86
CA PRO A 22 -8.26 -3.93 -4.43
C PRO A 22 -9.34 -4.49 -3.51
N GLY A 23 -10.62 -4.22 -3.81
CA GLY A 23 -11.75 -4.69 -3.03
C GLY A 23 -11.91 -6.20 -3.06
N GLN A 24 -11.68 -6.86 -4.19
CA GLN A 24 -11.66 -8.33 -4.27
C GLN A 24 -10.53 -8.92 -3.41
N ILE A 25 -9.34 -8.33 -3.48
CA ILE A 25 -8.18 -8.77 -2.68
C ILE A 25 -8.46 -8.62 -1.18
N SER A 26 -9.06 -7.50 -0.76
CA SER A 26 -9.49 -7.29 0.62
C SER A 26 -10.59 -8.26 1.06
N GLN A 27 -11.50 -8.67 0.17
CA GLN A 27 -12.55 -9.65 0.52
C GLN A 27 -12.00 -11.06 0.66
N GLU A 28 -11.01 -11.45 -0.14
CA GLU A 28 -10.33 -12.75 -0.01
C GLU A 28 -9.59 -12.87 1.34
N LYS A 29 -8.96 -11.78 1.78
CA LYS A 29 -8.30 -11.68 3.08
C LYS A 29 -8.58 -10.32 3.72
N PRO A 30 -9.65 -10.24 4.56
CA PRO A 30 -9.97 -9.00 5.26
C PRO A 30 -8.82 -8.52 6.14
N PRO A 31 -8.42 -7.25 6.03
CA PRO A 31 -7.39 -6.67 6.88
C PRO A 31 -7.94 -6.40 8.29
N ALA A 32 -7.05 -6.27 9.28
CA ALA A 32 -7.45 -6.19 10.69
C ALA A 32 -8.30 -4.94 11.03
N ALA A 33 -8.10 -3.83 10.32
CA ALA A 33 -8.81 -2.58 10.51
C ALA A 33 -9.97 -2.37 9.50
N PHE A 34 -10.48 -3.43 8.87
CA PHE A 34 -11.54 -3.32 7.86
C PHE A 34 -12.80 -2.60 8.37
N GLU A 35 -13.20 -2.87 9.61
CA GLU A 35 -14.37 -2.25 10.26
C GLU A 35 -14.15 -0.78 10.68
N ASN A 36 -12.92 -0.29 10.59
CA ASN A 36 -12.56 1.10 10.88
C ASN A 36 -12.70 1.99 9.64
N LEU A 37 -13.10 1.42 8.50
CA LEU A 37 -13.42 2.14 7.28
C LEU A 37 -14.89 2.56 7.25
N ALA A 38 -15.17 3.78 6.78
CA ALA A 38 -16.53 4.28 6.59
C ALA A 38 -16.60 5.22 5.39
N PRO A 39 -17.64 5.11 4.53
CA PRO A 39 -17.86 6.08 3.48
C PRO A 39 -18.43 7.39 4.06
N ASP A 40 -18.11 8.52 3.44
CA ASP A 40 -18.84 9.77 3.66
C ASP A 40 -20.06 9.89 2.72
N SER A 41 -20.78 11.02 2.81
CA SER A 41 -21.96 11.28 1.97
C SER A 41 -21.65 11.44 0.48
N ASP A 42 -20.39 11.73 0.14
CA ASP A 42 -19.93 11.92 -1.23
C ASP A 42 -19.29 10.63 -1.80
N GLY A 43 -19.27 9.55 -1.01
CA GLY A 43 -18.79 8.23 -1.42
C GLY A 43 -17.28 8.04 -1.27
N TYR A 44 -16.57 8.92 -0.57
CA TYR A 44 -15.15 8.74 -0.25
C TYR A 44 -15.00 7.79 0.94
N LEU A 45 -14.04 6.87 0.86
CA LEU A 45 -13.77 5.87 1.88
C LEU A 45 -12.71 6.37 2.86
N TRP A 46 -13.12 6.66 4.09
CA TRP A 46 -12.26 7.18 5.15
C TRP A 46 -11.93 6.10 6.16
N ILE A 47 -10.73 6.17 6.73
CA ILE A 47 -10.46 5.57 8.04
C ILE A 47 -11.08 6.51 9.09
N LYS A 48 -11.91 5.99 9.99
CA LYS A 48 -12.47 6.74 11.12
C LYS A 48 -11.34 7.43 11.87
N GLN A 49 -11.48 8.72 12.11
CA GLN A 49 -10.36 9.55 12.55
C GLN A 49 -9.83 9.15 13.93
N ASP A 50 -10.71 8.75 14.83
CA ASP A 50 -10.40 8.23 16.17
C ASP A 50 -9.73 6.85 16.14
N GLU A 51 -9.98 6.06 15.10
CA GLU A 51 -9.35 4.75 14.89
C GLU A 51 -8.11 4.81 13.99
N PHE A 52 -7.74 5.99 13.48
CA PHE A 52 -6.67 6.13 12.47
C PHE A 52 -5.31 5.64 13.00
N HIS A 53 -4.99 5.98 14.25
CA HIS A 53 -3.71 5.61 14.85
C HIS A 53 -3.54 4.10 14.88
N GLU A 54 -4.50 3.37 15.44
CA GLU A 54 -4.42 1.91 15.53
C GLU A 54 -4.57 1.18 14.19
N SER A 55 -5.14 1.83 13.18
CA SER A 55 -5.43 1.22 11.87
C SER A 55 -4.30 1.39 10.87
N PHE A 56 -3.73 2.60 10.78
CA PHE A 56 -2.81 2.98 9.69
C PHE A 56 -1.39 3.26 10.18
N ALA A 57 -1.26 3.77 11.40
CA ALA A 57 -0.06 4.45 11.89
C ALA A 57 0.38 3.94 13.27
N GLN A 58 0.11 2.68 13.59
CA GLN A 58 0.21 2.16 14.96
C GLN A 58 1.63 2.19 15.55
N ASP A 59 2.66 2.31 14.71
CA ASP A 59 4.06 2.40 15.12
C ASP A 59 4.57 3.84 15.26
N LEU A 60 3.72 4.83 14.96
CA LEU A 60 4.05 6.25 15.12
C LEU A 60 3.57 6.78 16.47
N SER A 61 4.10 7.94 16.86
CA SER A 61 3.58 8.64 18.04
C SER A 61 2.13 9.10 17.81
N ALA A 62 1.39 9.31 18.90
CA ALA A 62 0.02 9.83 18.82
C ALA A 62 -0.05 11.20 18.13
N GLU A 63 0.99 12.02 18.26
CA GLU A 63 1.06 13.34 17.60
C GLU A 63 1.21 13.21 16.08
N GLU A 64 2.15 12.38 15.62
CA GLU A 64 2.33 12.11 14.19
C GLU A 64 1.09 11.46 13.57
N ALA A 65 0.52 10.46 14.26
CA ALA A 65 -0.70 9.80 13.82
C ALA A 65 -1.88 10.77 13.76
N LEU A 66 -2.01 11.70 14.71
CA LEU A 66 -3.04 12.75 14.67
C LEU A 66 -2.88 13.65 13.46
N VAL A 67 -1.65 14.10 13.16
CA VAL A 67 -1.37 14.93 11.97
C VAL A 67 -1.75 14.17 10.69
N MET A 68 -1.42 12.89 10.59
CA MET A 68 -1.80 12.06 9.45
C MET A 68 -3.32 11.85 9.37
N ALA A 69 -4.00 11.64 10.49
CA ALA A 69 -5.44 11.45 10.54
C ALA A 69 -6.20 12.69 10.04
N VAL A 70 -5.79 13.89 10.49
CA VAL A 70 -6.43 15.15 10.05
C VAL A 70 -6.10 15.53 8.61
N THR A 71 -4.97 15.05 8.07
CA THR A 71 -4.53 15.33 6.70
C THR A 71 -4.81 14.19 5.72
N GLN A 72 -5.50 13.13 6.17
CA GLN A 72 -5.89 11.98 5.36
C GLN A 72 -6.60 12.43 4.07
N LYS A 73 -6.32 11.74 2.96
CA LYS A 73 -7.03 11.91 1.70
C LYS A 73 -7.71 10.60 1.35
N ALA A 74 -9.03 10.59 1.43
CA ALA A 74 -9.81 9.42 1.08
C ALA A 74 -9.93 9.25 -0.45
N PRO A 75 -9.79 8.02 -0.98
CA PRO A 75 -10.20 7.69 -2.34
C PRO A 75 -11.72 7.53 -2.42
N LEU A 76 -12.29 7.58 -3.64
CA LEU A 76 -13.67 7.16 -3.85
C LEU A 76 -13.81 5.66 -3.58
N ALA A 77 -14.78 5.24 -2.78
CA ALA A 77 -14.99 3.82 -2.44
C ALA A 77 -15.16 2.94 -3.69
N SER A 78 -15.77 3.48 -4.75
CA SER A 78 -15.98 2.78 -6.02
C SER A 78 -14.68 2.32 -6.68
N THR A 79 -13.55 3.01 -6.47
CA THR A 79 -12.28 2.64 -7.13
C THR A 79 -11.70 1.33 -6.60
N PHE A 80 -12.15 0.86 -5.42
CA PHE A 80 -11.79 -0.47 -4.94
C PHE A 80 -12.44 -1.59 -5.76
N GLY A 81 -13.50 -1.30 -6.52
CA GLY A 81 -14.13 -2.25 -7.44
C GLY A 81 -13.57 -2.19 -8.87
N ASP A 82 -12.64 -1.28 -9.16
CA ASP A 82 -12.09 -1.13 -10.50
C ASP A 82 -11.03 -2.21 -10.77
N ASN A 83 -11.30 -3.06 -11.76
CA ASN A 83 -10.34 -4.07 -12.16
C ASN A 83 -9.16 -3.44 -12.90
N VAL A 84 -7.95 -3.79 -12.50
CA VAL A 84 -6.74 -3.48 -13.26
C VAL A 84 -6.79 -4.25 -14.58
N THR A 85 -6.44 -3.61 -15.69
CA THR A 85 -6.44 -4.24 -17.02
C THR A 85 -5.04 -4.48 -17.56
N ALA A 86 -4.12 -3.56 -17.29
CA ALA A 86 -2.73 -3.61 -17.74
C ALA A 86 -1.79 -3.26 -16.57
N PRO A 87 -1.47 -4.22 -15.69
CA PRO A 87 -0.61 -3.96 -14.55
C PRO A 87 0.82 -3.60 -15.02
N ALA A 88 1.29 -2.42 -14.62
CA ALA A 88 2.58 -1.88 -15.08
C ALA A 88 3.78 -2.77 -14.67
N TRP A 89 3.68 -3.47 -13.53
CA TRP A 89 4.74 -4.36 -13.02
C TRP A 89 5.02 -5.57 -13.93
N ARG A 90 4.11 -5.90 -14.87
CA ARG A 90 4.37 -6.92 -15.90
C ARG A 90 5.39 -6.47 -16.96
N ALA A 91 5.57 -5.16 -17.13
CA ALA A 91 6.42 -4.59 -18.19
C ALA A 91 7.59 -3.77 -17.64
N LYS A 92 7.68 -3.60 -16.31
CA LYS A 92 8.68 -2.74 -15.66
C LYS A 92 9.42 -3.50 -14.56
N PRO A 93 10.72 -3.26 -14.39
CA PRO A 93 11.42 -3.76 -13.21
C PRO A 93 10.73 -3.19 -11.97
N SER A 94 10.58 -4.05 -10.96
CA SER A 94 9.77 -3.76 -9.79
C SER A 94 10.52 -4.11 -8.50
N TRP A 95 10.18 -3.43 -7.42
CA TRP A 95 10.62 -3.65 -6.05
C TRP A 95 9.38 -3.62 -5.15
N TYR A 96 9.44 -4.36 -4.04
CA TYR A 96 8.32 -4.43 -3.12
C TYR A 96 8.79 -4.41 -1.67
N LEU A 97 8.13 -3.61 -0.84
CA LEU A 97 8.28 -3.58 0.61
C LEU A 97 6.98 -4.04 1.24
N ILE A 98 7.07 -5.11 2.02
CA ILE A 98 5.96 -5.70 2.77
C ILE A 98 6.00 -5.16 4.20
N SER A 99 4.86 -4.69 4.69
CA SER A 99 4.71 -4.28 6.10
C SER A 99 4.10 -5.44 6.88
N THR A 100 4.88 -6.11 7.74
CA THR A 100 4.45 -7.40 8.33
C THR A 100 3.35 -7.27 9.37
N SER A 101 3.12 -6.06 9.86
CA SER A 101 2.12 -5.70 10.85
C SER A 101 1.04 -4.79 10.24
N ASP A 102 0.90 -4.75 8.91
CA ASP A 102 -0.13 -3.96 8.21
C ASP A 102 -1.55 -4.39 8.62
N ARG A 103 -2.39 -3.39 8.92
CA ARG A 103 -3.79 -3.56 9.35
C ARG A 103 -4.79 -3.01 8.33
N MET A 104 -4.32 -2.40 7.23
CA MET A 104 -5.12 -1.87 6.12
C MET A 104 -5.06 -2.77 4.88
N ILE A 105 -3.93 -3.43 4.65
CA ILE A 105 -3.77 -4.53 3.69
C ILE A 105 -3.29 -5.74 4.48
N HIS A 106 -3.90 -6.90 4.29
CA HIS A 106 -3.45 -8.08 5.01
C HIS A 106 -2.01 -8.44 4.55
N PRO A 107 -1.03 -8.66 5.46
CA PRO A 107 0.37 -8.91 5.07
C PRO A 107 0.56 -10.11 4.12
N ASP A 108 -0.21 -11.19 4.30
CA ASP A 108 -0.20 -12.31 3.34
C ASP A 108 -0.74 -11.94 1.94
N SER A 109 -1.65 -10.97 1.84
CA SER A 109 -2.09 -10.45 0.54
C SER A 109 -0.96 -9.67 -0.13
N GLU A 110 -0.20 -8.86 0.61
CA GLU A 110 1.02 -8.21 0.12
C GLU A 110 2.04 -9.24 -0.36
N ARG A 111 2.35 -10.26 0.46
CA ARG A 111 3.24 -11.38 0.09
C ARG A 111 2.78 -12.05 -1.21
N ARG A 112 1.50 -12.44 -1.29
CA ARG A 112 0.93 -13.10 -2.49
C ARG A 112 1.12 -12.23 -3.74
N MET A 113 0.83 -10.93 -3.64
CA MET A 113 1.00 -10.01 -4.76
C MET A 113 2.49 -9.82 -5.11
N ALA A 114 3.36 -9.62 -4.12
CA ALA A 114 4.79 -9.46 -4.32
C ALA A 114 5.43 -10.71 -4.95
N GLU A 115 5.09 -11.90 -4.48
CA GLU A 115 5.55 -13.17 -5.07
C GLU A 115 5.12 -13.30 -6.53
N ARG A 116 3.84 -12.99 -6.84
CA ARG A 116 3.32 -12.99 -8.23
C ARG A 116 4.01 -11.97 -9.13
N MET A 117 4.39 -10.82 -8.58
CA MET A 117 5.14 -9.79 -9.30
C MET A 117 6.56 -10.23 -9.66
N ASN A 118 7.16 -11.13 -8.86
CA ASN A 118 8.57 -11.53 -8.94
C ASN A 118 9.50 -10.31 -9.10
N PRO A 119 9.46 -9.33 -8.17
CA PRO A 119 10.25 -8.12 -8.26
C PRO A 119 11.74 -8.45 -8.09
N ARG A 120 12.60 -7.50 -8.46
CA ARG A 120 14.05 -7.62 -8.29
C ARG A 120 14.46 -7.78 -6.82
N LYS A 121 13.67 -7.20 -5.92
CA LYS A 121 13.87 -7.32 -4.48
C LYS A 121 12.53 -7.22 -3.75
N ILE A 122 12.38 -8.05 -2.73
CA ILE A 122 11.36 -7.96 -1.71
C ILE A 122 12.09 -7.69 -0.40
N ILE A 123 11.64 -6.71 0.38
CA ILE A 123 12.04 -6.55 1.77
C ILE A 123 10.79 -6.61 2.65
N GLU A 124 10.93 -7.17 3.85
CA GLU A 124 9.88 -7.13 4.88
C GLU A 124 10.34 -6.24 6.02
N LEU A 125 9.47 -5.36 6.50
CA LEU A 125 9.69 -4.54 7.69
C LEU A 125 8.65 -4.88 8.75
N ASP A 126 9.09 -4.98 10.01
CA ASP A 126 8.20 -5.04 11.16
C ASP A 126 7.56 -3.66 11.39
N ALA A 127 6.56 -3.36 10.57
CA ALA A 127 5.85 -2.10 10.51
C ALA A 127 4.38 -2.33 10.12
N GLY A 128 3.53 -1.39 10.50
CA GLY A 128 2.19 -1.16 10.02
C GLY A 128 2.16 -0.50 8.65
N HIS A 129 0.96 -0.08 8.25
CA HIS A 129 0.72 0.41 6.89
C HIS A 129 1.54 1.67 6.55
N ALA A 130 1.70 2.58 7.51
CA ALA A 130 2.50 3.80 7.37
C ALA A 130 4.02 3.59 7.44
N SER A 131 4.56 2.45 6.95
CA SER A 131 6.00 2.15 6.97
C SER A 131 6.86 3.21 6.29
N LEU A 132 6.31 3.92 5.30
CA LEU A 132 6.95 5.10 4.68
C LEU A 132 7.28 6.22 5.66
N ALA A 133 6.53 6.33 6.76
CA ALA A 133 6.69 7.34 7.79
C ALA A 133 7.39 6.79 9.04
N SER A 134 7.05 5.57 9.48
CA SER A 134 7.66 4.97 10.68
C SER A 134 9.07 4.43 10.45
N GLN A 135 9.39 3.96 9.23
CA GLN A 135 10.70 3.42 8.87
C GLN A 135 11.22 4.00 7.55
N PRO A 136 11.45 5.33 7.48
CA PRO A 136 11.79 6.01 6.22
C PRO A 136 13.16 5.62 5.66
N GLY A 137 14.11 5.18 6.51
CA GLY A 137 15.46 4.78 6.08
C GLY A 137 15.44 3.60 5.09
N PRO A 138 14.98 2.41 5.50
CA PRO A 138 14.88 1.26 4.59
C PRO A 138 14.00 1.51 3.34
N VAL A 139 12.96 2.34 3.46
CA VAL A 139 12.13 2.77 2.34
C VAL A 139 12.94 3.58 1.33
N ALA A 140 13.69 4.59 1.80
CA ALA A 140 14.56 5.41 0.97
C ALA A 140 15.65 4.56 0.30
N ASP A 141 16.30 3.64 1.04
CA ASP A 141 17.31 2.74 0.49
C ASP A 141 16.76 1.87 -0.65
N LEU A 142 15.53 1.36 -0.53
CA LEU A 142 14.88 0.57 -1.58
C LEU A 142 14.60 1.42 -2.83
N ILE A 143 14.16 2.68 -2.63
CA ILE A 143 13.90 3.61 -3.73
C ILE A 143 15.20 4.01 -4.43
N GLU A 144 16.27 4.29 -3.69
CA GLU A 144 17.59 4.62 -4.25
C GLU A 144 18.17 3.46 -5.04
N GLU A 145 18.09 2.23 -4.50
CA GLU A 145 18.49 1.02 -5.21
C GLU A 145 17.71 0.88 -6.53
N ALA A 146 16.39 1.04 -6.48
CA ALA A 146 15.53 0.97 -7.66
C ALA A 146 15.92 2.03 -8.69
N ALA A 147 16.11 3.28 -8.27
CA ALA A 147 16.49 4.39 -9.14
C ALA A 147 17.87 4.18 -9.78
N GLY A 148 18.83 3.60 -9.05
CA GLY A 148 20.19 3.34 -9.54
C GLY A 148 20.31 2.13 -10.48
N THR A 149 19.34 1.22 -10.47
CA THR A 149 19.42 -0.07 -11.18
C THR A 149 18.28 -0.31 -12.19
N ALA A 150 17.34 0.62 -12.31
CA ALA A 150 16.23 0.58 -13.27
C ALA A 150 16.62 0.95 -14.73
N ALA A 151 17.92 1.11 -15.01
CA ALA A 151 18.46 1.38 -16.35
C ALA A 151 18.58 0.10 -17.20
#